data_AF-A0A923WR11-F1
#
_entry.id   AF-A0A923WR11-F1
#
_cell.length_a   1.000
_cell.length_b   1.000
_cell.length_c   1.000
_cell.angle_alpha   90.00
_cell.angle_beta   90.00
_cell.angle_gamma   90.00
#
_symmetry.space_group_name_H-M   'P 1'
#
loop_
_entity.id
_entity.type
_entity.pdbx_description
1 polymer ?
#
loop_
_entity_poly.entity_id
_entity_poly.type
_entity_poly.pdbx_seq_one_letter_code
_entity_poly.pdbx_strand_id
1 'polypeptide(L)'
;MPSRHRPALSSWTRWMPFELLVALRFLREGRMQSVLILAGVTGGVAVIIFLTQLINQLQSTIIDRVLGSQAHVVIRPLEEVTQRVVTPSADRAVAAVVQPRDQRLRSVDQWERMAGLAAATPGVLAVSPVVSGPAFASRGNSNKSVALLGVQPVAYRPVVKMDDYMARGRFDVTGSNTLIGVDLASDLGVTVGDKLRVTSAGGRSETL
;
A
#
# COMPACT_ATOMS: atom_id res chain seq x y z
N MET A 1 -58.69 -52.26 31.18
CA MET A 1 -57.34 -51.95 31.72
C MET A 1 -56.50 -51.32 30.60
N PRO A 2 -55.65 -50.31 30.89
CA PRO A 2 -55.27 -49.27 29.94
C PRO A 2 -53.81 -49.36 29.46
N SER A 3 -53.50 -48.85 28.26
CA SER A 3 -52.14 -48.38 27.95
C SER A 3 -52.18 -47.27 26.90
N ARG A 4 -52.44 -46.04 27.35
CA ARG A 4 -52.18 -44.84 26.56
C ARG A 4 -50.69 -44.51 26.70
N HIS A 5 -49.93 -44.70 25.62
CA HIS A 5 -48.56 -44.21 25.51
C HIS A 5 -48.55 -42.68 25.62
N ARG A 6 -47.94 -42.17 26.69
CA ARG A 6 -47.60 -40.75 26.84
C ARG A 6 -46.26 -40.49 26.13
N PRO A 7 -46.15 -39.48 25.24
CA PRO A 7 -44.85 -39.10 24.71
C PRO A 7 -44.00 -38.52 25.85
N ALA A 8 -42.83 -39.12 26.07
CA ALA A 8 -41.83 -38.65 27.01
C ALA A 8 -41.27 -37.31 26.50
N LEU A 9 -41.65 -36.22 27.17
CA LEU A 9 -40.99 -34.93 27.00
C LEU A 9 -39.54 -35.07 27.49
N SER A 10 -38.63 -34.63 26.63
CA SER A 10 -37.18 -34.81 26.74
C SER A 10 -36.59 -34.27 28.05
N SER A 11 -35.58 -34.97 28.57
CA SER A 11 -34.86 -34.67 29.82
C SER A 11 -34.13 -33.32 29.86
N TRP A 12 -34.15 -32.56 28.78
CA TRP A 12 -33.54 -31.23 28.64
C TRP A 12 -34.31 -30.13 29.39
N THR A 13 -35.56 -30.35 29.80
CA THR A 13 -36.38 -29.35 30.51
C THR A 13 -36.13 -29.28 32.01
N ARG A 14 -35.30 -30.16 32.57
CA ARG A 14 -35.05 -30.21 34.03
C ARG A 14 -34.08 -29.16 34.56
N TRP A 15 -33.43 -28.38 33.68
CA TRP A 15 -32.38 -27.42 34.03
C TRP A 15 -32.57 -26.05 33.36
N MET A 16 -33.79 -25.70 32.95
CA MET A 16 -34.13 -24.31 32.67
C MET A 16 -34.81 -23.74 33.92
N PRO A 17 -34.33 -22.63 34.51
CA PRO A 17 -35.05 -21.97 35.59
C PRO A 17 -36.48 -21.71 35.09
N PHE A 18 -37.47 -22.05 35.91
CA PHE A 18 -38.89 -21.94 35.59
C PHE A 18 -39.25 -20.57 34.95
N GLU A 19 -38.54 -19.53 35.37
CA GLU A 19 -38.59 -18.16 34.86
C GLU A 19 -38.31 -18.03 33.35
N LEU A 20 -37.31 -18.72 32.81
CA LEU A 20 -36.97 -18.68 31.38
C LEU A 20 -38.09 -19.28 30.52
N LEU A 21 -38.71 -20.36 31.02
CA LEU A 21 -39.78 -21.09 30.33
C LEU A 21 -41.06 -20.24 30.27
N VAL A 22 -41.34 -19.50 31.36
CA VAL A 22 -42.42 -18.52 31.42
C VAL A 22 -42.14 -17.33 30.50
N ALA A 23 -40.94 -16.74 30.56
CA ALA A 23 -40.55 -15.60 29.73
C ALA A 23 -40.63 -15.90 28.21
N LEU A 24 -40.17 -17.07 27.78
CA LEU A 24 -40.21 -17.47 26.38
C LEU A 24 -41.65 -17.65 25.86
N ARG A 25 -42.55 -18.15 26.73
CA ARG A 25 -43.98 -18.24 26.41
C ARG A 25 -44.60 -16.86 26.27
N PHE A 26 -44.32 -15.93 27.19
CA PHE A 26 -44.81 -14.55 27.11
C PHE A 26 -44.34 -13.82 25.84
N LEU A 27 -43.07 -13.97 25.45
CA LEU A 27 -42.53 -13.46 24.18
C LEU A 27 -43.29 -14.02 22.96
N ARG A 28 -43.66 -15.30 23.03
CA ARG A 28 -44.36 -16.00 21.95
C ARG A 28 -45.87 -15.74 21.92
N GLU A 29 -46.48 -15.32 23.04
CA GLU A 29 -47.87 -14.87 23.13
C GLU A 29 -47.99 -13.42 22.60
N GLY A 30 -47.03 -12.54 22.94
CA GLY A 30 -46.93 -11.15 22.46
C GLY A 30 -46.15 -10.98 21.15
N ARG A 31 -46.49 -11.73 20.09
CA ARG A 31 -45.67 -11.85 18.86
C ARG A 31 -45.40 -10.53 18.14
N MET A 32 -46.41 -9.68 18.00
CA MET A 32 -46.27 -8.41 17.28
C MET A 32 -45.33 -7.44 18.01
N GLN A 33 -45.47 -7.34 19.34
CA GLN A 33 -44.66 -6.47 20.19
C GLN A 33 -43.20 -6.93 20.23
N SER A 34 -42.97 -8.24 20.38
CA SER A 34 -41.62 -8.82 20.39
C SER A 34 -40.90 -8.60 19.07
N VAL A 35 -41.60 -8.76 17.93
CA VAL A 35 -41.03 -8.51 16.60
C VAL A 35 -40.68 -7.03 16.41
N LEU A 36 -41.53 -6.10 16.87
CA LEU A 36 -41.27 -4.66 16.82
C LEU A 36 -40.01 -4.26 17.61
N ILE A 37 -39.87 -4.76 18.84
CA ILE A 37 -38.70 -4.50 19.69
C ILE A 37 -37.45 -5.09 19.06
N LEU A 38 -37.52 -6.34 18.60
CA LEU A 38 -36.39 -7.03 17.98
C LEU A 38 -35.94 -6.30 16.71
N ALA A 39 -36.86 -5.85 15.87
CA ALA A 39 -36.54 -5.10 14.66
C ALA A 39 -35.86 -3.76 14.99
N GLY A 40 -36.37 -3.02 15.98
CA GLY A 40 -35.78 -1.76 16.41
C GLY A 40 -34.36 -1.93 16.96
N VAL A 41 -34.16 -2.88 17.88
CA VAL A 41 -32.84 -3.15 18.48
C VAL A 41 -31.87 -3.69 17.44
N THR A 42 -32.31 -4.63 16.58
CA THR A 42 -31.45 -5.19 15.53
C THR A 42 -31.05 -4.12 14.52
N GLY A 43 -31.99 -3.26 14.10
CA GLY A 43 -31.69 -2.15 13.21
C GLY A 43 -30.70 -1.16 13.82
N GLY A 44 -30.91 -0.75 15.08
CA GLY A 44 -30.01 0.16 15.78
C GLY A 44 -28.60 -0.42 15.97
N VAL A 45 -28.51 -1.68 16.42
CA VAL A 45 -27.24 -2.39 16.61
C VAL A 45 -26.53 -2.63 15.27
N ALA A 46 -27.27 -2.94 14.19
CA ALA A 46 -26.70 -3.13 12.87
C ALA A 46 -26.06 -1.83 12.33
N VAL A 47 -26.72 -0.68 12.51
CA VAL A 47 -26.20 0.62 12.06
C VAL A 47 -24.92 0.96 12.82
N ILE A 48 -24.89 0.82 14.15
CA ILE A 48 -23.68 1.16 14.91
C ILE A 48 -22.52 0.21 14.57
N ILE A 49 -22.75 -1.09 14.45
CA ILE A 49 -21.70 -2.04 14.05
C ILE A 49 -21.20 -1.70 12.65
N PHE A 50 -22.09 -1.42 11.70
CA PHE A 50 -21.71 -1.05 10.34
C PHE A 50 -20.84 0.20 10.31
N LEU A 51 -21.25 1.27 11.01
CA LEU A 51 -20.49 2.51 11.09
C LEU A 51 -19.12 2.30 11.76
N THR A 52 -19.07 1.57 12.88
CA THR A 52 -17.80 1.26 13.55
C THR A 52 -16.86 0.44 12.68
N GLN A 53 -17.37 -0.59 11.99
CA GLN A 53 -16.57 -1.41 11.07
C GLN A 53 -16.08 -0.59 9.88
N LEU A 54 -16.92 0.28 9.32
CA LEU A 54 -16.54 1.17 8.23
C LEU A 54 -15.41 2.11 8.65
N ILE A 55 -15.54 2.77 9.81
CA ILE A 55 -14.52 3.69 10.33
C ILE A 55 -13.21 2.95 10.58
N ASN A 56 -13.27 1.81 11.27
CA ASN A 56 -12.08 1.03 11.59
C ASN A 56 -11.36 0.53 10.32
N GLN A 57 -12.11 0.04 9.33
CA GLN A 57 -11.54 -0.46 8.09
C GLN A 57 -10.92 0.66 7.25
N LEU A 58 -11.61 1.79 7.12
CA LEU A 58 -11.08 2.95 6.42
C LEU A 58 -9.82 3.48 7.09
N GLN A 59 -9.82 3.57 8.43
CA GLN A 59 -8.66 4.00 9.20
C GLN A 59 -7.47 3.05 8.99
N SER A 60 -7.67 1.73 9.11
CA SER A 60 -6.61 0.75 8.84
C SER A 60 -6.09 0.92 7.41
N THR A 61 -6.99 1.01 6.42
CA THR A 61 -6.60 1.14 5.01
C THR A 61 -5.79 2.41 4.76
N ILE A 62 -6.15 3.53 5.38
CA ILE A 62 -5.40 4.78 5.23
C ILE A 62 -4.04 4.68 5.91
N ILE A 63 -3.98 4.15 7.13
CA ILE A 63 -2.71 3.95 7.85
C ILE A 63 -1.80 3.03 7.06
N ASP A 64 -2.28 1.88 6.60
CA ASP A 64 -1.49 0.90 5.86
C ASP A 64 -0.99 1.46 4.52
N ARG A 65 -1.83 2.22 3.79
CA ARG A 65 -1.42 2.83 2.53
C ARG A 65 -0.40 3.95 2.70
N VAL A 66 -0.52 4.77 3.75
CA VAL A 66 0.33 5.95 3.95
C VAL A 66 1.61 5.62 4.72
N LEU A 67 1.54 4.86 5.81
CA LEU A 67 2.70 4.50 6.64
C LEU A 67 3.37 3.18 6.21
N GLY A 68 2.62 2.24 5.64
CA GLY A 68 3.13 0.89 5.35
C GLY A 68 3.94 0.77 4.05
N SER A 69 3.83 1.75 3.14
CA SER A 69 4.31 1.62 1.75
C SER A 69 5.54 2.48 1.40
N GLN A 70 6.10 3.23 2.35
CA GLN A 70 7.12 4.24 2.06
C GLN A 70 8.37 4.14 2.94
N ALA A 71 9.51 4.48 2.33
CA ALA A 71 10.73 4.77 3.09
C ALA A 71 10.49 6.02 3.95
N HIS A 72 10.61 5.86 5.26
CA HIS A 72 10.33 6.95 6.21
C HIS A 72 11.41 8.04 6.16
N VAL A 73 12.64 7.67 5.79
CA VAL A 73 13.77 8.58 5.65
C VAL A 73 14.43 8.33 4.29
N VAL A 74 14.60 9.38 3.51
CA VAL A 74 15.27 9.33 2.21
C VAL A 74 16.49 10.24 2.24
N ILE A 75 17.66 9.64 2.10
CA ILE A 75 18.91 10.38 2.02
C ILE A 75 19.17 10.72 0.55
N ARG A 76 19.27 12.03 0.26
CA ARG A 76 19.52 12.55 -1.09
C ARG A 76 20.84 13.33 -1.10
N PRO A 77 21.56 13.35 -2.23
CA PRO A 77 22.70 14.25 -2.39
C PRO A 77 22.24 15.70 -2.22
N LEU A 78 23.14 16.56 -1.75
CA LEU A 78 22.85 17.98 -1.55
C LEU A 78 22.50 18.62 -2.89
N GLU A 79 21.38 19.35 -2.93
CA GLU A 79 20.97 20.09 -4.12
C GLU A 79 21.87 21.32 -4.28
N GLU A 80 22.58 21.41 -5.42
CA GLU A 80 23.37 22.60 -5.73
C GLU A 80 22.45 23.71 -6.20
N VAL A 81 22.21 24.67 -5.31
CA VAL A 81 21.56 25.92 -5.68
C VAL A 81 22.48 26.65 -6.66
N THR A 82 21.93 27.03 -7.82
CA THR A 82 22.68 27.81 -8.81
C THR A 82 22.97 29.18 -8.22
N GLN A 83 24.16 29.35 -7.65
CA GLN A 83 24.58 30.63 -7.12
C GLN A 83 24.95 31.56 -8.26
N ARG A 84 24.35 32.76 -8.26
CA ARG A 84 24.65 33.80 -9.25
C ARG A 84 26.07 34.31 -9.00
N VAL A 85 26.92 34.21 -10.00
CA VAL A 85 28.35 34.61 -9.90
C VAL A 85 28.52 36.12 -9.67
N VAL A 86 27.51 36.94 -9.98
CA VAL A 86 27.56 38.41 -9.82
C VAL A 86 26.45 38.90 -8.90
N THR A 87 26.82 39.47 -7.75
CA THR A 87 25.92 40.19 -6.85
C THR A 87 25.62 41.57 -7.45
N PRO A 88 24.35 42.00 -7.55
CA PRO A 88 24.05 43.34 -8.08
C PRO A 88 24.57 44.39 -7.09
N SER A 89 25.30 45.40 -7.58
CA SER A 89 25.65 46.59 -6.80
C SER A 89 24.71 47.73 -7.18
N ALA A 90 24.57 48.75 -6.31
CA ALA A 90 23.70 49.90 -6.53
C ALA A 90 23.95 50.60 -7.90
N ASP A 91 25.16 50.50 -8.43
CA ASP A 91 25.59 51.14 -9.68
C ASP A 91 25.61 50.21 -10.91
N ARG A 92 25.27 48.92 -10.76
CA ARG A 92 25.26 47.96 -11.87
C ARG A 92 24.09 46.98 -11.79
N ALA A 93 23.06 47.25 -12.59
CA ALA A 93 22.03 46.27 -12.90
C ALA A 93 22.62 45.20 -13.83
N VAL A 94 22.61 43.94 -13.38
CA VAL A 94 23.06 42.79 -14.17
C VAL A 94 21.84 41.94 -14.51
N ALA A 95 21.47 41.92 -15.80
CA ALA A 95 20.55 40.95 -16.35
C ALA A 95 21.30 39.62 -16.49
N ALA A 96 21.07 38.71 -15.55
CA ALA A 96 21.61 37.35 -15.60
C ALA A 96 20.47 36.39 -15.92
N VAL A 97 20.53 35.74 -17.09
CA VAL A 97 19.71 34.56 -17.35
C VAL A 97 20.34 33.41 -16.57
N VAL A 98 19.75 33.08 -15.43
CA VAL A 98 20.15 31.90 -14.66
C VAL A 98 19.56 30.69 -15.39
N GLN A 99 20.36 30.06 -16.25
CA GLN A 99 20.00 28.74 -16.76
C GLN A 99 20.13 27.75 -15.60
N PRO A 100 19.05 27.02 -15.24
CA PRO A 100 19.17 25.90 -14.33
C PRO A 100 20.22 24.95 -14.89
N ARG A 101 21.25 24.64 -14.11
CA ARG A 101 22.26 23.66 -14.51
C ARG A 101 21.56 22.33 -14.79
N ASP A 102 22.03 21.61 -15.80
CA ASP A 102 21.60 20.23 -16.05
C ASP A 102 21.63 19.47 -14.73
N GLN A 103 20.47 19.05 -14.25
CA GLN A 103 20.32 18.22 -13.06
C GLN A 103 20.88 16.83 -13.41
N ARG A 104 22.21 16.72 -13.43
CA ARG A 104 22.87 15.44 -13.60
C ARG A 104 22.46 14.57 -12.42
N LEU A 105 21.96 13.38 -12.74
CA LEU A 105 21.77 12.29 -11.78
C LEU A 105 23.10 12.08 -11.04
N ARG A 106 23.22 12.66 -9.85
CA ARG A 106 24.40 12.51 -9.00
C ARG A 106 24.15 11.37 -8.05
N SER A 107 25.08 10.43 -8.00
CA SER A 107 25.10 9.41 -6.95
C SER A 107 25.39 10.08 -5.61
N VAL A 108 24.90 9.48 -4.53
CA VAL A 108 25.41 9.85 -3.21
C VAL A 108 26.86 9.39 -3.09
N ASP A 109 27.77 10.31 -2.77
CA ASP A 109 29.17 9.99 -2.57
C ASP A 109 29.33 8.99 -1.42
N GLN A 110 30.15 7.95 -1.62
CA GLN A 110 30.38 6.89 -0.63
C GLN A 110 29.07 6.26 -0.09
N TRP A 111 28.08 6.07 -0.96
CA TRP A 111 26.75 5.57 -0.57
C TRP A 111 26.80 4.27 0.25
N GLU A 112 27.74 3.36 -0.02
CA GLU A 112 27.89 2.10 0.73
C GLU A 112 28.22 2.34 2.20
N ARG A 113 29.17 3.24 2.47
CA ARG A 113 29.56 3.61 3.82
C ARG A 113 28.41 4.31 4.55
N MET A 114 27.71 5.21 3.86
CA MET A 114 26.57 5.92 4.41
C MET A 114 25.41 4.97 4.72
N ALA A 115 25.13 4.01 3.85
CA ALA A 115 24.13 2.97 4.08
C ALA A 115 24.48 2.11 5.30
N GLY A 116 25.76 1.76 5.48
CA GLY A 116 26.24 1.05 6.67
C GLY A 116 26.06 1.84 7.96
N LEU A 117 26.36 3.15 7.95
CA LEU A 117 26.13 4.03 9.11
C LEU A 117 24.65 4.19 9.43
N ALA A 118 23.81 4.37 8.40
CA ALA A 118 22.36 4.45 8.57
C ALA A 118 21.79 3.16 9.17
N ALA A 119 22.24 1.99 8.69
CA ALA A 119 21.80 0.69 9.21
C ALA A 119 22.27 0.45 10.65
N ALA A 120 23.41 1.02 11.07
CA ALA A 120 23.91 0.94 12.44
C ALA A 120 23.19 1.87 13.43
N THR A 121 22.29 2.74 12.96
CA THR A 121 21.60 3.72 13.81
C THR A 121 20.46 3.04 14.60
N PRO A 122 20.39 3.20 15.93
CA PRO A 122 19.33 2.60 16.73
C PRO A 122 17.93 2.99 16.23
N GLY A 123 17.05 1.99 16.05
CA GLY A 123 15.68 2.20 15.55
C GLY A 123 15.52 2.12 14.03
N VAL A 124 16.61 2.04 13.25
CA VAL A 124 16.53 1.78 11.80
C VAL A 124 16.29 0.29 11.55
N LEU A 125 15.14 -0.04 10.95
CA LEU A 125 14.74 -1.42 10.68
C LEU A 125 15.39 -2.00 9.42
N ALA A 126 15.55 -1.17 8.38
CA ALA A 126 16.11 -1.57 7.11
C ALA A 126 16.61 -0.35 6.32
N VAL A 127 17.61 -0.58 5.48
CA VAL A 127 18.16 0.42 4.55
C VAL A 127 18.27 -0.24 3.19
N SER A 128 17.81 0.45 2.14
CA SER A 128 17.98 0.01 0.76
C SER A 128 18.57 1.12 -0.09
N PRO A 129 19.61 0.85 -0.89
CA PRO A 129 20.02 1.76 -1.94
C PRO A 129 18.98 1.75 -3.07
N VAL A 130 18.76 2.92 -3.66
CA VAL A 130 17.80 3.12 -4.75
C VAL A 130 18.42 4.08 -5.76
N VAL A 131 18.29 3.74 -7.04
CA VAL A 131 18.64 4.61 -8.16
C VAL A 131 17.36 4.90 -8.94
N SER A 132 17.07 6.16 -9.23
CA SER A 132 15.92 6.54 -10.04
C SER A 132 16.37 7.39 -11.22
N GLY A 133 15.67 7.27 -12.34
CA GLY A 133 15.93 8.10 -13.51
C GLY A 133 14.83 8.02 -14.56
N PRO A 134 14.69 9.03 -15.42
CA PRO A 134 13.76 9.00 -16.53
C PRO A 134 14.19 7.97 -17.58
N ALA A 135 13.20 7.26 -18.13
CA ALA A 135 13.39 6.31 -19.20
C ALA A 135 12.15 6.27 -20.12
N PHE A 136 12.29 5.58 -21.25
CA PHE A 136 11.21 5.27 -22.17
C PHE A 136 11.02 3.75 -22.21
N ALA A 137 9.81 3.28 -21.93
CA ALA A 137 9.43 1.88 -22.08
C ALA A 137 8.66 1.72 -23.39
N SER A 138 9.09 0.75 -24.21
CA SER A 138 8.53 0.53 -25.54
C SER A 138 8.25 -0.94 -25.83
N ARG A 139 7.14 -1.19 -26.51
CA ARG A 139 6.76 -2.50 -27.09
C ARG A 139 6.10 -2.28 -28.44
N GLY A 140 6.71 -2.83 -29.49
CA GLY A 140 6.24 -2.60 -30.87
C GLY A 140 6.19 -1.11 -31.18
N ASN A 141 5.00 -0.61 -31.50
CA ASN A 141 4.76 0.81 -31.80
C ASN A 141 4.32 1.64 -30.58
N SER A 142 4.11 1.03 -29.42
CA SER A 142 3.75 1.74 -28.18
C SER A 142 5.00 2.18 -27.44
N ASN A 143 5.09 3.47 -27.08
CA ASN A 143 6.19 4.05 -26.33
C ASN A 143 5.64 4.97 -25.23
N LYS A 144 6.15 4.83 -24.00
CA LYS A 144 5.70 5.58 -22.83
C LYS A 144 6.91 6.12 -22.06
N SER A 145 6.81 7.36 -21.62
CA SER A 145 7.77 7.94 -20.66
C SER A 145 7.50 7.34 -19.28
N VAL A 146 8.55 6.83 -18.64
CA VAL A 146 8.47 6.15 -17.35
C VAL A 146 9.59 6.61 -16.42
N ALA A 147 9.36 6.46 -15.11
CA ALA A 147 10.44 6.54 -14.14
C ALA A 147 10.98 5.12 -13.92
N LEU A 148 12.26 4.91 -14.23
CA LEU A 148 12.96 3.66 -13.95
C LEU A 148 13.50 3.69 -12.52
N LEU A 149 13.24 2.64 -11.76
CA LEU A 149 13.72 2.46 -10.40
C LEU A 149 14.60 1.22 -10.32
N GLY A 150 15.88 1.41 -10.02
CA GLY A 150 16.83 0.35 -9.70
C GLY A 150 16.92 0.16 -8.19
N VAL A 151 16.70 -1.07 -7.72
CA VAL A 151 16.72 -1.43 -6.30
C VAL A 151 17.46 -2.74 -6.09
N GLN A 152 17.96 -2.97 -4.88
CA GLN A 152 18.46 -4.29 -4.48
C GLN A 152 17.31 -5.09 -3.83
N PRO A 153 16.80 -6.18 -4.44
CA PRO A 153 15.57 -6.84 -3.99
C PRO A 153 15.61 -7.26 -2.51
N VAL A 154 16.74 -7.83 -2.07
CA VAL A 154 16.91 -8.33 -0.69
C VAL A 154 16.85 -7.21 0.34
N ALA A 155 17.50 -6.07 0.06
CA ALA A 155 17.51 -4.91 0.93
C ALA A 155 16.21 -4.09 0.87
N TYR A 156 15.52 -4.13 -0.28
CA TYR A 156 14.31 -3.34 -0.52
C TYR A 156 13.04 -3.97 0.08
N ARG A 157 12.92 -5.30 0.07
CA ARG A 157 11.77 -6.03 0.65
C ARG A 157 11.39 -5.63 2.08
N PRO A 158 12.33 -5.51 3.04
CA PRO A 158 11.98 -5.10 4.40
C PRO A 158 11.64 -3.60 4.51
N VAL A 159 12.00 -2.78 3.52
CA VAL A 159 11.65 -1.34 3.47
C VAL A 159 10.25 -1.14 2.91
N VAL A 160 9.91 -1.82 1.82
CA VAL A 160 8.59 -1.76 1.18
C VAL A 160 8.09 -3.17 0.92
N LYS A 161 6.92 -3.51 1.49
CA LYS A 161 6.27 -4.82 1.36
C LYS A 161 5.66 -5.01 -0.03
N MET A 162 6.51 -5.17 -1.04
CA MET A 162 6.07 -5.21 -2.44
C MET A 162 5.13 -6.40 -2.73
N ASP A 163 5.27 -7.50 -1.98
CA ASP A 163 4.43 -8.69 -2.12
C ASP A 163 2.94 -8.41 -1.89
N ASP A 164 2.61 -7.47 -0.99
CA ASP A 164 1.22 -7.07 -0.70
C ASP A 164 0.56 -6.30 -1.87
N TYR A 165 1.38 -5.77 -2.79
CA TYR A 165 0.94 -4.96 -3.93
C TYR A 165 1.11 -5.69 -5.28
N MET A 166 1.51 -6.96 -5.28
CA MET A 166 1.69 -7.75 -6.50
C MET A 166 0.35 -8.17 -7.10
N ALA A 167 0.07 -7.73 -8.33
CA ALA A 167 -1.10 -8.21 -9.08
C ALA A 167 -0.86 -9.58 -9.73
N ARG A 168 0.33 -9.80 -10.31
CA ARG A 168 0.75 -11.06 -10.95
C ARG A 168 2.27 -11.19 -10.89
N GLY A 169 2.77 -12.43 -10.88
CA GLY A 169 4.21 -12.72 -10.88
C GLY A 169 4.81 -12.71 -9.48
N ARG A 170 6.11 -12.42 -9.37
CA ARG A 170 6.87 -12.38 -8.12
C ARG A 170 7.81 -11.19 -8.09
N PHE A 171 8.13 -10.67 -6.90
CA PHE A 171 9.11 -9.59 -6.75
C PHE A 171 10.54 -10.11 -6.95
N ASP A 172 10.97 -10.14 -8.20
CA ASP A 172 12.29 -10.56 -8.66
C ASP A 172 12.74 -9.63 -9.78
N VAL A 173 13.54 -8.62 -9.43
CA VAL A 173 14.12 -7.65 -10.37
C VAL A 173 15.61 -7.89 -10.58
N THR A 174 16.03 -9.15 -10.54
CA THR A 174 17.41 -9.56 -10.80
C THR A 174 17.65 -9.80 -12.29
N GLY A 175 18.86 -9.47 -12.77
CA GLY A 175 19.22 -9.63 -14.18
C GLY A 175 18.38 -8.75 -15.10
N SER A 176 17.71 -9.37 -16.08
CA SER A 176 16.79 -8.69 -17.00
C SER A 176 15.34 -8.66 -16.51
N ASN A 177 15.01 -9.29 -15.38
CA ASN A 177 13.65 -9.29 -14.88
C ASN A 177 13.27 -7.90 -14.37
N THR A 178 12.05 -7.47 -14.65
CA THR A 178 11.57 -6.14 -14.27
C THR A 178 10.13 -6.21 -13.80
N LEU A 179 9.81 -5.31 -12.88
CA LEU A 179 8.45 -5.12 -12.38
C LEU A 179 7.85 -3.89 -13.03
N ILE A 180 6.60 -4.03 -13.46
CA ILE A 180 5.86 -2.98 -14.15
C ILE A 180 4.55 -2.71 -13.43
N GLY A 181 4.17 -1.44 -13.33
CA GLY A 181 2.87 -1.05 -12.79
C GLY A 181 1.72 -1.56 -13.67
N VAL A 182 0.56 -1.84 -13.06
CA VAL A 182 -0.61 -2.40 -13.76
C VAL A 182 -1.13 -1.52 -14.90
N ASP A 183 -1.13 -0.20 -14.71
CA ASP A 183 -1.60 0.76 -15.71
C ASP A 183 -0.62 0.82 -16.89
N LEU A 184 0.68 0.89 -16.60
CA LEU A 184 1.72 0.89 -17.62
C LEU A 184 1.74 -0.44 -18.40
N ALA A 185 1.47 -1.55 -17.73
CA ALA A 185 1.32 -2.85 -18.37
C ALA A 185 0.13 -2.87 -19.34
N SER A 186 -1.01 -2.33 -18.93
CA SER A 186 -2.20 -2.20 -19.77
C SER A 186 -1.93 -1.29 -20.98
N ASP A 187 -1.29 -0.15 -20.76
CA ASP A 187 -0.94 0.85 -21.79
C ASP A 187 0.03 0.32 -22.85
N LEU A 188 0.96 -0.55 -22.45
CA LEU A 188 1.91 -1.21 -23.35
C LEU A 188 1.37 -2.55 -23.89
N GLY A 189 0.22 -3.00 -23.40
CA GLY A 189 -0.35 -4.31 -23.73
C GLY A 189 0.58 -5.47 -23.36
N VAL A 190 1.27 -5.39 -22.22
CA VAL A 190 2.19 -6.43 -21.72
C VAL A 190 1.60 -7.25 -20.58
N THR A 191 2.04 -8.50 -20.52
CA THR A 191 1.72 -9.46 -19.46
C THR A 191 3.00 -10.10 -18.93
N VAL A 192 2.89 -10.88 -17.84
CA VAL A 192 4.05 -11.56 -17.24
C VAL A 192 4.67 -12.53 -18.25
N GLY A 193 5.97 -12.37 -18.52
CA GLY A 193 6.73 -13.17 -19.49
C GLY A 193 6.94 -12.48 -20.84
N ASP A 194 6.27 -11.36 -21.08
CA ASP A 194 6.53 -10.52 -22.25
C ASP A 194 7.82 -9.71 -22.08
N LYS A 195 8.48 -9.45 -23.21
CA LYS A 195 9.67 -8.60 -23.27
C LYS A 195 9.31 -7.16 -23.62
N LEU A 196 9.99 -6.21 -23.00
CA LEU A 196 9.87 -4.79 -23.29
C LEU A 196 11.25 -4.15 -23.41
N ARG A 197 11.35 -3.08 -24.21
CA ARG A 197 12.60 -2.33 -24.35
C ARG A 197 12.53 -1.08 -23.50
N VAL A 198 13.50 -0.91 -22.61
CA VAL A 198 13.69 0.31 -21.82
C VAL A 198 14.89 1.08 -22.35
N THR A 199 14.72 2.37 -22.60
CA THR A 199 15.79 3.29 -22.98
C THR A 199 15.91 4.37 -21.92
N SER A 200 17.04 4.42 -21.21
CA SER A 200 17.29 5.47 -20.22
C SER A 200 17.56 6.82 -20.88
N ALA A 201 17.41 7.92 -20.15
CA ALA A 201 17.77 9.25 -20.65
C ALA A 201 19.26 9.39 -21.03
N GLY A 202 20.13 8.51 -20.53
CA GLY A 202 21.54 8.42 -20.95
C GLY A 202 21.74 7.72 -22.30
N GLY A 203 20.67 7.35 -23.02
CA GLY A 203 20.73 6.70 -24.33
C GLY A 203 21.03 5.20 -24.28
N ARG A 204 21.15 4.60 -23.09
CA ARG A 204 21.36 3.17 -22.92
C ARG A 204 20.02 2.44 -23.04
N SER A 205 19.92 1.52 -24.01
CA SER A 205 18.74 0.70 -24.21
C SER A 205 19.00 -0.75 -23.81
N GLU A 206 18.05 -1.34 -23.10
CA GLU A 206 18.09 -2.74 -22.63
C GLU A 206 16.74 -3.40 -22.87
N THR A 207 16.73 -4.71 -23.11
CA THR A 207 15.50 -5.49 -23.26
C THR A 207 15.31 -6.31 -21.99
N LEU A 208 14.18 -6.08 -21.33
CA LEU A 208 13.79 -6.67 -20.06
C LEU A 208 12.68 -7.69 -20.31
#